data_AF-A0A0N0VJP7-F1
#
_entry.id   AF-A0A0N0VJP7-F1
#
_cell.length_a   1.000
_cell.length_b   1.000
_cell.length_c   1.000
_cell.angle_alpha   90.00
_cell.angle_beta   90.00
_cell.angle_gamma   90.00
#
_symmetry.space_group_name_H-M   'P 1'
#
loop_
_entity.id
_entity.type
_entity.pdbx_description
1 polymer ?
#
loop_
_entity_poly.entity_id
_entity_poly.type
_entity_poly.pdbx_seq_one_letter_code
_entity_poly.pdbx_strand_id
1 'polypeptide(L)'
;MIQDQKHNVQYLEIQDDAGNFLSVGEFDLVVAAAGSDVRLERTVSPLLRDLYERGLACSVYAQDAGKTVELGGIRVNPRTCEVVPAEEAAGPAEGSLFAIGPLLIGTYPDAQSVGHIARDAERIAERLVALIARD
;
A
#
# COMPACT_ATOMS: atom_id res chain seq x y z
N MET A 1 -1.14 -54.97 -8.68
CA MET A 1 -0.58 -53.72 -9.22
C MET A 1 -1.31 -52.57 -8.57
N ILE A 2 -0.71 -51.97 -7.55
CA ILE A 2 -1.22 -50.71 -6.97
C ILE A 2 -0.70 -49.63 -7.90
N GLN A 3 -1.60 -48.92 -8.58
CA GLN A 3 -1.24 -47.72 -9.33
C GLN A 3 -0.72 -46.70 -8.33
N ASP A 4 0.56 -46.32 -8.43
CA ASP A 4 1.08 -45.12 -7.79
C ASP A 4 0.21 -43.95 -8.25
N GLN A 5 -0.70 -43.50 -7.37
CA GLN A 5 -1.32 -42.20 -7.53
C GLN A 5 -0.17 -41.20 -7.52
N LYS A 6 0.03 -40.48 -8.63
CA LYS A 6 0.93 -39.33 -8.66
C LYS A 6 0.50 -38.40 -7.53
N HIS A 7 1.20 -38.41 -6.40
CA HIS A 7 1.03 -37.40 -5.37
C HIS A 7 1.32 -36.06 -6.04
N ASN A 8 0.31 -35.19 -6.05
CA ASN A 8 0.39 -33.88 -6.70
C ASN A 8 1.10 -32.93 -5.72
N VAL A 9 2.38 -33.19 -5.47
CA VAL A 9 3.22 -32.40 -4.55
C VAL A 9 3.64 -31.10 -5.22
N GLN A 10 3.48 -30.01 -4.49
CA GLN A 10 4.00 -28.69 -4.84
C GLN A 10 5.39 -28.53 -4.24
N TYR A 11 6.33 -28.03 -5.04
CA TYR A 11 7.67 -27.70 -4.59
C TYR A 11 7.72 -26.21 -4.28
N LEU A 12 8.16 -25.86 -3.06
CA LEU A 12 8.42 -24.47 -2.72
C LEU A 12 9.91 -24.19 -2.86
N GLU A 13 10.25 -23.30 -3.78
CA GLU A 13 11.61 -22.77 -3.93
C GLU A 13 11.63 -21.32 -3.44
N ILE A 14 12.60 -21.00 -2.59
CA ILE A 14 12.88 -19.62 -2.17
C ILE A 14 14.20 -19.18 -2.78
N GLN A 15 14.25 -17.96 -3.29
CA GLN A 15 15.48 -17.37 -3.78
C GLN A 15 16.20 -16.68 -2.62
N ASP A 16 17.48 -17.01 -2.41
CA ASP A 16 18.32 -16.32 -1.43
C ASP A 16 18.83 -14.97 -1.95
N ASP A 17 19.48 -14.19 -1.08
CA ASP A 17 20.05 -12.87 -1.43
C ASP A 17 21.16 -12.96 -2.50
N ALA A 18 21.74 -14.15 -2.71
CA ALA A 18 22.74 -14.42 -3.75
C ALA A 18 22.10 -14.88 -5.08
N GLY A 19 20.77 -14.96 -5.16
CA GLY A 19 20.02 -15.34 -6.35
C GLY A 19 19.89 -16.85 -6.55
N ASN A 20 20.34 -17.68 -5.62
CA ASN A 20 20.21 -19.14 -5.70
C ASN A 20 18.81 -19.59 -5.26
N PHE A 21 18.26 -20.58 -5.95
CA PHE A 21 17.00 -21.21 -5.55
C PHE A 21 17.28 -22.35 -4.57
N LEU A 22 16.66 -22.26 -3.40
CA LEU A 22 16.72 -23.26 -2.35
C LEU A 22 15.35 -23.96 -2.26
N SER A 23 15.35 -25.28 -2.42
CA SER A 23 14.15 -26.09 -2.19
C SER A 23 13.88 -26.20 -0.69
N VAL A 24 12.70 -25.74 -0.27
CA VAL A 24 12.28 -25.74 1.15
C VAL A 24 11.64 -27.07 1.55
N GLY A 25 11.09 -27.80 0.57
CA GLY A 25 10.45 -29.10 0.78
C GLY A 25 9.31 -29.37 -0.20
N GLU A 26 8.71 -30.56 -0.03
CA GLU A 26 7.52 -31.01 -0.75
C GLU A 26 6.27 -30.81 0.11
N PHE A 27 5.21 -30.27 -0.48
CA PHE A 27 3.96 -29.98 0.23
C PHE A 27 2.76 -30.46 -0.58
N ASP A 28 1.79 -31.08 0.10
CA ASP A 28 0.49 -31.43 -0.51
C ASP A 28 -0.38 -30.18 -0.80
N LEU A 29 -0.18 -29.11 -0.02
CA LEU A 29 -0.88 -27.83 -0.14
C LEU A 29 -0.02 -26.70 0.44
N VAL A 30 0.00 -25.54 -0.24
CA VAL A 30 0.64 -24.32 0.26
C VAL A 30 -0.40 -23.20 0.37
N VAL A 31 -0.47 -22.55 1.53
CA VAL A 31 -1.33 -21.38 1.77
C VAL A 31 -0.45 -20.16 2.06
N ALA A 32 -0.41 -19.20 1.13
CA ALA A 32 0.33 -17.96 1.31
C ALA A 32 -0.54 -16.91 2.01
N ALA A 33 -0.39 -16.77 3.33
CA ALA A 33 -1.10 -15.80 4.16
C ALA A 33 -0.24 -14.56 4.50
N ALA A 34 0.53 -14.06 3.54
CA ALA A 34 1.53 -13.01 3.74
C ALA A 34 0.96 -11.57 3.80
N GLY A 35 -0.35 -11.40 3.61
CA GLY A 35 -0.98 -10.08 3.51
C GLY A 35 -0.67 -9.37 2.18
N SER A 36 -1.18 -8.16 2.02
CA SER A 36 -0.94 -7.31 0.84
C SER A 36 0.33 -6.48 1.00
N ASP A 37 1.11 -6.34 -0.08
CA ASP A 37 2.20 -5.38 -0.14
C ASP A 37 1.66 -3.95 -0.13
N VAL A 38 2.13 -3.13 0.80
CA VAL A 38 1.65 -1.77 1.02
C VAL A 38 2.48 -0.71 0.30
N ARG A 39 3.53 -1.13 -0.42
CA ARG A 39 4.37 -0.23 -1.23
C ARG A 39 3.66 0.15 -2.52
N LEU A 40 3.59 1.45 -2.81
CA LEU A 40 2.87 1.96 -3.99
C LEU A 40 3.50 1.48 -5.30
N GLU A 41 4.82 1.35 -5.36
CA GLU A 41 5.53 0.83 -6.53
C GLU A 41 5.09 -0.60 -6.93
N ARG A 42 4.60 -1.39 -5.96
CA ARG A 42 4.17 -2.78 -6.14
C ARG A 42 2.65 -2.95 -6.15
N THR A 43 1.90 -1.84 -6.15
CA THR A 43 0.44 -1.89 -6.13
C THR A 43 -0.09 -2.63 -7.37
N VAL A 44 -1.08 -3.49 -7.15
CA VAL A 44 -1.82 -4.16 -8.24
C VAL A 44 -2.92 -3.27 -8.83
N SER A 45 -3.23 -2.14 -8.19
CA SER A 45 -4.26 -1.21 -8.66
C SER A 45 -3.70 -0.33 -9.79
N PRO A 46 -4.27 -0.41 -11.02
CA PRO A 46 -3.81 0.43 -12.13
C PRO A 46 -3.96 1.93 -11.85
N LEU A 47 -5.02 2.32 -11.13
CA LEU A 47 -5.26 3.72 -10.75
C LEU A 47 -4.20 4.24 -9.78
N LEU A 48 -3.88 3.46 -8.73
CA LEU A 48 -2.87 3.88 -7.76
C LEU A 48 -1.48 3.95 -8.40
N ARG A 49 -1.21 3.06 -9.36
CA ARG A 49 0.02 3.09 -10.15
C ARG A 49 0.13 4.37 -10.98
N ASP A 50 -0.92 4.73 -11.73
CA ASP A 50 -0.95 5.99 -12.51
C ASP A 50 -0.73 7.22 -11.62
N LEU A 51 -1.43 7.28 -10.47
CA LEU A 51 -1.27 8.38 -9.52
C LEU A 51 0.16 8.45 -8.95
N TYR A 52 0.78 7.31 -8.67
CA TYR A 52 2.16 7.24 -8.18
C TYR A 52 3.18 7.65 -9.24
N GLU A 53 3.05 7.11 -10.46
CA GLU A 53 3.93 7.44 -11.61
C GLU A 53 3.86 8.93 -11.99
N ARG A 54 2.70 9.56 -11.81
CA ARG A 54 2.48 10.99 -12.03
C ARG A 54 2.90 11.87 -10.84
N GLY A 55 3.39 11.27 -9.75
CA GLY A 55 3.75 11.97 -8.51
C GLY A 55 2.56 12.57 -7.75
N LEU A 56 1.32 12.21 -8.11
CA LEU A 56 0.09 12.66 -7.43
C LEU A 56 -0.18 11.89 -6.14
N ALA A 57 0.36 10.68 -6.02
CA ALA A 57 0.43 9.92 -4.77
C ALA A 57 1.90 9.56 -4.49
N CYS A 58 2.32 9.58 -3.24
CA CYS A 58 3.67 9.18 -2.85
C CYS A 58 3.67 8.38 -1.56
N SER A 59 4.67 7.50 -1.40
CA SER A 59 4.78 6.65 -0.22
C SER A 59 5.14 7.43 1.03
N VAL A 60 4.81 6.87 2.18
CA VAL A 60 5.28 7.39 3.47
C VAL A 60 6.66 6.83 3.78
N TYR A 61 7.58 7.70 4.22
CA TYR A 61 8.94 7.32 4.58
C TYR A 61 9.25 7.80 6.00
N ALA A 62 9.93 6.96 6.78
CA ALA A 62 10.62 7.36 8.00
C ALA A 62 12.09 7.66 7.68
N GLN A 63 12.62 8.72 8.29
CA GLN A 63 14.04 9.04 8.22
C GLN A 63 14.65 8.99 9.62
N ASP A 64 15.71 8.22 9.78
CA ASP A 64 16.52 8.19 11.00
C ASP A 64 18.00 7.94 10.65
N ALA A 65 18.90 8.69 11.29
CA ALA A 65 20.35 8.57 11.12
C ALA A 65 20.85 8.49 9.65
N GLY A 66 20.26 9.26 8.74
CA GLY A 66 20.61 9.25 7.31
C GLY A 66 20.12 8.02 6.54
N LYS A 67 19.30 7.16 7.17
CA LYS A 67 18.59 6.05 6.52
C LYS A 67 17.14 6.44 6.29
N THR A 68 16.63 6.04 5.14
CA THR A 68 15.23 6.21 4.75
C THR A 68 14.59 4.83 4.65
N VAL A 69 13.48 4.63 5.33
CA VAL A 69 12.70 3.39 5.30
C VAL A 69 11.30 3.70 4.79
N GLU A 70 10.85 3.00 3.76
CA GLU A 70 9.47 3.10 3.29
C GLU A 70 8.54 2.40 4.28
N LEU A 71 7.54 3.12 4.79
CA LEU A 71 6.50 2.58 5.68
C LEU A 71 5.28 2.07 4.90
N GLY A 72 5.20 2.40 3.60
CA GLY A 72 4.09 2.06 2.71
C GLY A 72 2.91 3.03 2.83
N GLY A 73 1.83 2.73 2.11
CA GLY A 73 0.66 3.59 2.03
C GLY A 73 0.89 4.90 1.28
N ILE A 74 -0.10 5.77 1.29
CA ILE A 74 -0.12 7.09 0.64
C ILE A 74 0.10 8.16 1.70
N ARG A 75 1.00 9.10 1.41
CA ARG A 75 1.21 10.29 2.21
C ARG A 75 0.00 11.22 2.11
N VAL A 76 -0.58 11.53 3.26
CA VAL A 76 -1.73 12.44 3.38
C VAL A 76 -1.47 13.51 4.43
N ASN A 77 -2.26 14.58 4.39
CA ASN A 77 -2.42 15.48 5.52
C ASN A 77 -3.22 14.76 6.61
N PRO A 78 -2.64 14.51 7.80
CA PRO A 78 -3.32 13.71 8.83
C PRO A 78 -4.58 14.33 9.43
N ARG A 79 -4.87 15.61 9.14
CA ARG A 79 -6.08 16.30 9.63
C ARG A 79 -7.23 16.24 8.63
N THR A 80 -6.95 16.11 7.34
CA THR A 80 -7.95 16.21 6.27
C THR A 80 -8.01 14.97 5.39
N CYS A 81 -7.06 14.05 5.54
CA CYS A 81 -6.83 12.89 4.68
C CYS A 81 -6.61 13.25 3.19
N GLU A 82 -6.29 14.52 2.91
CA GLU A 82 -5.96 15.02 1.58
C GLU A 82 -4.57 14.53 1.19
N VAL A 83 -4.43 13.97 0.00
CA VAL A 83 -3.16 13.40 -0.50
C VAL A 83 -2.14 14.52 -0.69
N VAL A 84 -0.93 14.28 -0.21
CA VAL A 84 0.20 15.21 -0.37
C VAL A 84 1.05 14.71 -1.55
N PRO A 85 1.03 15.39 -2.71
CA PRO A 85 1.78 14.96 -3.88
C PRO A 85 3.30 15.02 -3.65
N ALA A 86 4.07 14.41 -4.54
CA ALA A 86 5.52 14.59 -4.59
C ALA A 86 5.85 16.05 -4.95
N GLU A 87 6.95 16.59 -4.42
CA GLU A 87 7.34 18.00 -4.61
C GLU A 87 7.51 18.39 -6.10
N GLU A 88 7.86 17.42 -6.94
CA GLU A 88 8.06 17.60 -8.39
C GLU A 88 6.77 17.56 -9.21
N ALA A 89 5.63 17.14 -8.65
CA ALA A 89 4.36 17.03 -9.35
C ALA A 89 3.62 18.38 -9.49
N ALA A 90 4.32 19.50 -9.31
CA ALA A 90 3.79 20.85 -9.23
C ALA A 90 3.24 21.37 -10.57
N GLY A 91 2.05 20.91 -10.94
CA GLY A 91 1.06 21.69 -11.68
C GLY A 91 -0.09 22.08 -10.74
N PRO A 92 -0.85 23.15 -11.03
CA PRO A 92 -2.09 23.41 -10.31
C PRO A 92 -3.04 22.24 -10.58
N ALA A 93 -3.15 21.32 -9.61
CA ALA A 93 -4.15 20.27 -9.68
C ALA A 93 -5.52 20.94 -9.57
N GLU A 94 -6.38 20.76 -10.57
CA GLU A 94 -7.75 21.30 -10.58
C GLU A 94 -8.67 20.63 -9.53
N GLY A 95 -8.15 19.73 -8.68
CA GLY A 95 -8.93 19.07 -7.65
C GLY A 95 -8.10 18.47 -6.50
N SER A 96 -8.76 18.31 -5.35
CA SER A 96 -8.23 17.62 -4.18
C SER A 96 -8.40 16.11 -4.30
N LEU A 97 -7.34 15.35 -4.00
CA LEU A 97 -7.41 13.89 -3.84
C LEU A 97 -7.42 13.55 -2.36
N PHE A 98 -8.17 12.51 -1.99
CA PHE A 98 -8.26 11.99 -0.63
C PHE A 98 -7.98 10.49 -0.61
N ALA A 99 -7.35 10.00 0.46
CA ALA A 99 -7.13 8.58 0.68
C ALA A 99 -7.71 8.16 2.04
N ILE A 100 -8.13 6.90 2.16
CA ILE A 100 -8.84 6.36 3.33
C ILE A 100 -8.47 4.91 3.58
N GLY A 101 -8.55 4.49 4.85
CA GLY A 101 -8.45 3.08 5.24
C GLY A 101 -7.06 2.50 4.99
N PRO A 102 -6.93 1.26 4.48
CA PRO A 102 -5.63 0.57 4.34
C PRO A 102 -4.54 1.34 3.60
N LEU A 103 -4.91 2.28 2.74
CA LEU A 103 -3.96 3.16 2.05
C LEU A 103 -3.18 4.04 3.01
N LEU A 104 -3.64 4.27 4.23
CA LEU A 104 -3.01 5.16 5.19
C LEU A 104 -2.07 4.44 6.17
N ILE A 105 -1.76 3.16 5.96
CA ILE A 105 -0.99 2.33 6.91
C ILE A 105 0.35 2.94 7.34
N GLY A 106 1.07 3.61 6.44
CA GLY A 106 2.33 4.28 6.79
C GLY A 106 2.15 5.56 7.61
N THR A 107 0.95 6.16 7.57
CA THR A 107 0.59 7.34 8.38
C THR A 107 -0.02 6.93 9.71
N TYR A 108 -0.84 5.87 9.72
CA TYR A 108 -1.55 5.40 10.90
C TYR A 108 -1.44 3.88 11.06
N PRO A 109 -0.88 3.40 12.19
CA PRO A 109 -0.76 1.97 12.45
C PRO A 109 -2.11 1.23 12.49
N ASP A 110 -3.21 1.93 12.81
CA ASP A 110 -4.57 1.38 12.93
C ASP A 110 -5.41 1.54 11.65
N ALA A 111 -4.81 1.94 10.52
CA ALA A 111 -5.49 2.23 9.25
C ALA A 111 -6.31 1.05 8.68
N GLN A 112 -6.01 -0.19 9.11
CA GLN A 112 -6.74 -1.40 8.72
C GLN A 112 -8.05 -1.60 9.50
N SER A 113 -8.31 -0.79 10.53
CA SER A 113 -9.49 -0.95 11.37
C SER A 113 -10.72 -0.22 10.80
N VAL A 114 -11.91 -0.80 11.00
CA VAL A 114 -13.18 -0.17 10.60
C VAL A 114 -13.40 1.16 11.33
N GLY A 115 -12.97 1.26 12.59
CA GLY A 115 -13.04 2.51 13.35
C GLY A 115 -12.22 3.64 12.73
N HIS A 116 -11.12 3.30 12.06
CA HIS A 116 -10.31 4.27 11.33
C HIS A 116 -11.03 4.81 10.10
N ILE A 117 -11.74 3.96 9.36
CA ILE A 117 -12.54 4.37 8.19
C ILE A 117 -13.58 5.44 8.58
N ALA A 118 -14.28 5.25 9.70
CA ALA A 118 -15.27 6.23 10.16
C ALA A 118 -14.62 7.60 10.46
N ARG A 119 -13.46 7.58 11.14
CA ARG A 119 -12.68 8.78 11.48
C ARG A 119 -12.15 9.50 10.24
N ASP A 120 -11.66 8.76 9.26
CA ASP A 120 -11.19 9.32 8.00
C ASP A 120 -12.33 9.94 7.19
N ALA A 121 -13.48 9.27 7.15
CA ALA A 121 -14.66 9.76 6.46
C ALA A 121 -15.15 11.09 7.06
N GLU A 122 -15.14 11.22 8.39
CA GLU A 122 -15.46 12.47 9.08
C GLU A 122 -14.52 13.62 8.65
N ARG A 123 -13.20 13.39 8.70
CA ARG A 123 -12.18 14.38 8.30
C ARG A 123 -12.33 14.82 6.84
N ILE A 124 -12.59 13.87 5.94
CA ILE A 124 -12.81 14.15 4.52
C ILE A 124 -14.08 14.98 4.34
N ALA A 125 -15.19 14.60 5.00
CA ALA A 125 -16.45 15.33 4.92
C ALA A 125 -16.31 16.77 5.41
N GLU A 126 -15.67 16.99 6.56
CA GLU A 126 -15.38 18.34 7.09
C GLU A 126 -14.55 19.17 6.10
N ARG A 127 -13.53 18.55 5.49
CA ARG A 127 -12.68 19.23 4.51
C ARG A 127 -13.45 19.61 3.25
N LEU A 128 -14.31 18.73 2.75
CA LEU A 128 -15.15 19.00 1.57
C LEU A 128 -16.10 20.17 1.82
N VAL A 129 -16.76 20.22 2.99
CA VAL A 129 -17.60 21.36 3.37
C VAL A 129 -16.80 22.67 3.38
N ALA A 130 -15.59 22.65 3.94
CA ALA A 130 -14.73 23.82 3.99
C ALA A 130 -14.20 24.26 2.61
N LEU A 131 -14.07 23.35 1.64
CA LEU A 131 -13.70 23.68 0.27
C LEU A 131 -14.88 24.31 -0.47
N ILE A 132 -16.07 23.71 -0.39
CA ILE A 132 -17.29 24.21 -1.02
C ILE A 132 -17.65 25.62 -0.51
N ALA A 133 -17.44 25.90 0.77
CA ALA A 133 -17.72 27.21 1.35
C ALA A 133 -16.77 28.34 0.90
N ARG A 134 -15.67 28.01 0.21
CA ARG A 134 -14.69 28.98 -0.30
C ARG A 134 -14.86 29.30 -1.78
N ASP A 135 -15.57 28.45 -2.52
CA ASP A 135 -15.94 28.64 -3.93
C ASP A 135 -17.24 29.45 -4.03
#